data_AF-A0A3L9DLK4-F1
#
_entry.id   AF-A0A3L9DLK4-F1
#
_cell.length_a   1.000
_cell.length_b   1.000
_cell.length_c   1.000
_cell.angle_alpha   90.00
_cell.angle_beta   90.00
_cell.angle_gamma   90.00
#
_symmetry.space_group_name_H-M   'P 1'
#
loop_
_entity.id
_entity.type
_entity.pdbx_description
1 polymer ?
#
loop_
_entity_poly.entity_id
_entity_poly.type
_entity_poly.pdbx_seq_one_letter_code
_entity_poly.pdbx_strand_id
1 'polypeptide(L)'
;MNQEQLFGRLLEEILSGYSNRLELISRYEEGLKSNDPYRVRDVISDEIQRGMESVSSRDNYHHLISYLKVLEVYPDGKVISQKVAARWKNDYPRRKAMLEELKFAGF
;
A
#
# COMPACT_ATOMS: atom_id res chain seq x y z
N MET A 1 -20.13 -15.29 -15.86
CA MET A 1 -19.10 -14.75 -14.93
C MET A 1 -19.53 -13.34 -14.58
N ASN A 2 -19.86 -13.07 -13.32
CA ASN A 2 -20.23 -11.71 -12.89
C ASN A 2 -18.96 -10.87 -12.65
N GLN A 3 -19.08 -9.54 -12.62
CA GLN A 3 -17.92 -8.65 -12.41
C GLN A 3 -17.20 -8.94 -11.10
N GLU A 4 -17.93 -9.34 -10.05
CA GLU A 4 -17.35 -9.70 -8.76
C GLU A 4 -16.40 -10.90 -8.85
N GLN A 5 -16.81 -11.98 -9.53
CA GLN A 5 -15.95 -13.16 -9.75
C GLN A 5 -14.72 -12.83 -10.61
N LEU A 6 -14.83 -11.88 -11.54
CA LEU A 6 -13.71 -11.45 -12.37
C LEU A 6 -12.67 -10.70 -11.54
N PHE A 7 -13.09 -9.70 -10.76
CA PHE A 7 -12.16 -8.90 -9.95
C PHE A 7 -11.61 -9.68 -8.76
N GLY A 8 -12.39 -10.59 -8.18
CA GLY A 8 -11.88 -11.54 -7.20
C GLY A 8 -10.74 -12.39 -7.76
N ARG A 9 -10.91 -12.98 -8.95
CA ARG A 9 -9.85 -13.77 -9.61
C ARG A 9 -8.65 -12.92 -10.00
N LEU A 10 -8.86 -11.71 -10.52
CA LEU A 10 -7.78 -10.79 -10.86
C LEU A 10 -6.90 -10.49 -9.64
N LEU A 11 -7.51 -10.29 -8.46
CA LEU A 11 -6.74 -10.08 -7.24
C LEU A 11 -5.91 -11.31 -6.87
N GLU A 12 -6.46 -12.52 -6.97
CA GLU A 12 -5.68 -13.75 -6.75
C GLU A 12 -4.52 -13.90 -7.75
N GLU A 13 -4.73 -13.54 -9.02
CA GLU A 13 -3.69 -13.56 -10.04
C GLU A 13 -2.56 -12.57 -9.73
N ILE A 14 -2.91 -11.36 -9.29
CA ILE A 14 -1.93 -10.36 -8.84
C ILE A 14 -1.14 -10.89 -7.63
N LEU A 15 -1.83 -11.47 -6.64
CA LEU A 15 -1.22 -11.99 -5.42
C LEU A 15 -0.36 -13.24 -5.63
N SER A 16 -0.69 -14.08 -6.63
CA SER A 16 0.10 -15.25 -7.01
C SER A 16 1.29 -14.92 -7.91
N GLY A 17 1.29 -13.73 -8.54
CA GLY A 17 2.43 -13.18 -9.26
C GLY A 17 3.58 -12.76 -8.34
N TYR A 18 4.80 -12.69 -8.89
CA TYR A 18 6.04 -12.41 -8.14
C TYR A 18 6.46 -10.92 -8.10
N SER A 19 5.91 -10.05 -8.96
CA SER A 19 6.43 -8.68 -9.14
C SER A 19 5.33 -7.65 -9.43
N ASN A 20 5.59 -6.40 -9.06
CA ASN A 20 4.80 -5.21 -9.41
C ASN A 20 3.34 -5.20 -8.90
N ARG A 21 3.10 -5.82 -7.72
CA ARG A 21 1.74 -5.99 -7.18
C ARG A 21 1.07 -4.65 -6.88
N LEU A 22 1.79 -3.71 -6.30
CA LEU A 22 1.27 -2.36 -6.00
C LEU A 22 0.86 -1.63 -7.29
N GLU A 23 1.69 -1.70 -8.33
CA GLU A 23 1.41 -1.11 -9.64
C GLU A 23 0.21 -1.76 -10.33
N LEU A 24 0.07 -3.08 -10.22
CA LEU A 24 -1.09 -3.80 -10.75
C LEU A 24 -2.37 -3.45 -9.98
N ILE A 25 -2.31 -3.34 -8.66
CA ILE A 25 -3.45 -2.90 -7.84
C ILE A 25 -3.86 -1.49 -8.23
N SER A 26 -2.91 -0.56 -8.37
CA SER A 26 -3.19 0.82 -8.79
C SER A 26 -3.79 0.88 -10.20
N ARG A 27 -3.30 0.04 -11.13
CA ARG A 27 -3.85 -0.04 -12.49
C ARG A 27 -5.32 -0.46 -12.53
N TYR A 28 -5.72 -1.35 -11.62
CA TYR A 28 -7.08 -1.92 -11.58
C TYR A 28 -7.90 -1.41 -10.39
N GLU A 29 -7.53 -0.26 -9.82
CA GLU A 29 -8.02 0.22 -8.53
C GLU A 29 -9.56 0.30 -8.47
N GLU A 30 -10.20 0.96 -9.43
CA GLU A 30 -11.66 1.16 -9.41
C GLU A 30 -12.45 -0.16 -9.38
N GLY A 31 -12.01 -1.12 -10.19
CA GLY A 31 -12.65 -2.43 -10.28
C GLY A 31 -12.43 -3.29 -9.05
N LEU A 32 -11.19 -3.33 -8.56
CA LEU A 32 -10.83 -4.06 -7.34
C LEU A 32 -11.52 -3.47 -6.10
N LYS A 33 -11.53 -2.13 -5.98
CA LYS A 33 -12.19 -1.39 -4.90
C LYS A 33 -13.70 -1.58 -4.89
N SER A 34 -14.34 -1.62 -6.04
CA SER A 34 -15.79 -1.83 -6.14
C SER A 34 -16.19 -3.26 -5.74
N ASN A 35 -15.29 -4.23 -5.95
CA ASN A 35 -15.53 -5.63 -5.60
C ASN A 35 -15.32 -5.93 -4.12
N ASP A 36 -14.15 -5.58 -3.58
CA ASP A 36 -13.82 -5.84 -2.17
C ASP A 36 -12.80 -4.81 -1.65
N PRO A 37 -13.28 -3.64 -1.18
CA PRO A 37 -12.40 -2.57 -0.76
C PRO A 37 -11.58 -2.91 0.48
N TYR A 38 -12.10 -3.77 1.37
CA TYR A 38 -11.39 -4.17 2.59
C TYR A 38 -10.20 -5.07 2.25
N ARG A 39 -10.42 -6.06 1.38
CA ARG A 39 -9.37 -6.97 0.96
C ARG A 39 -8.26 -6.26 0.19
N VAL A 40 -8.60 -5.34 -0.70
CA VAL A 40 -7.60 -4.57 -1.46
C VAL A 40 -6.76 -3.69 -0.53
N ARG A 41 -7.39 -3.03 0.44
CA ARG A 41 -6.70 -2.26 1.47
C ARG A 41 -5.71 -3.11 2.27
N ASP A 42 -6.13 -4.30 2.69
CA ASP A 42 -5.28 -5.20 3.49
C ASP A 42 -4.09 -5.67 2.66
N VAL A 43 -4.29 -6.00 1.39
CA VAL A 43 -3.21 -6.34 0.45
C VAL A 43 -2.23 -5.18 0.27
N ILE A 44 -2.71 -3.96 0.02
CA ILE A 44 -1.82 -2.79 -0.11
C ILE A 44 -1.01 -2.62 1.19
N SER A 45 -1.67 -2.76 2.35
CA SER A 45 -1.02 -2.64 3.67
C SER A 45 0.09 -3.68 3.88
N ASP A 46 -0.13 -4.92 3.45
CA ASP A 46 0.87 -5.99 3.52
C ASP A 46 2.04 -5.75 2.56
N GLU A 47 1.75 -5.33 1.32
CA GLU A 47 2.78 -5.03 0.32
C GLU A 47 3.67 -3.85 0.74
N ILE A 48 3.11 -2.77 1.29
CA ILE A 48 3.92 -1.65 1.77
C ILE A 48 4.81 -2.06 2.95
N GLN A 49 4.30 -2.92 3.84
CA GLN A 49 5.06 -3.39 4.99
C GLN A 49 6.23 -4.28 4.55
N ARG A 50 5.98 -5.23 3.64
CA ARG A 50 7.03 -6.04 3.00
C ARG A 50 8.07 -5.19 2.28
N GLY A 51 7.62 -4.19 1.52
CA GLY A 51 8.49 -3.24 0.85
C GLY A 51 9.41 -2.52 1.84
N MET A 52 8.86 -1.98 2.93
CA MET A 52 9.61 -1.19 3.90
C MET A 52 10.76 -1.97 4.57
N GLU A 53 10.57 -3.27 4.77
CA GLU A 53 11.58 -4.16 5.36
C GLU A 53 12.84 -4.30 4.47
N SER A 54 12.69 -4.19 3.14
CA SER A 54 13.75 -4.46 2.17
C SER A 54 14.37 -3.19 1.56
N VAL A 55 13.62 -2.10 1.45
CA VAL A 55 14.09 -0.90 0.73
C VAL A 55 14.98 0.00 1.60
N SER A 56 15.93 0.69 0.97
CA SER A 56 16.85 1.61 1.66
C SER A 56 17.03 2.98 0.99
N SER A 57 16.46 3.20 -0.20
CA SER A 57 16.62 4.43 -0.98
C SER A 57 15.46 5.42 -0.80
N ARG A 58 15.73 6.72 -1.03
CA ARG A 58 14.73 7.80 -0.95
C ARG A 58 13.57 7.58 -1.90
N ASP A 59 13.85 7.20 -3.15
CA ASP A 59 12.81 6.97 -4.17
C ASP A 59 11.89 5.82 -3.78
N ASN A 60 12.44 4.76 -3.19
CA ASN A 60 11.63 3.65 -2.71
C ASN A 60 10.78 4.05 -1.50
N TYR A 61 11.29 4.86 -0.57
CA TYR A 61 10.46 5.38 0.51
C TYR A 61 9.33 6.27 0.00
N HIS A 62 9.63 7.19 -0.92
CA HIS A 62 8.63 8.02 -1.56
C HIS A 62 7.54 7.18 -2.23
N HIS A 63 7.93 6.11 -2.94
CA HIS A 63 7.00 5.17 -3.56
C HIS A 63 6.11 4.47 -2.52
N LEU A 64 6.66 3.92 -1.43
CA LEU A 64 5.83 3.27 -0.41
C LEU A 64 4.91 4.26 0.33
N ILE A 65 5.38 5.49 0.57
CA ILE A 65 4.61 6.54 1.24
C ILE A 65 3.48 7.07 0.36
N SER A 66 3.64 7.08 -0.97
CA SER A 66 2.52 7.39 -1.86
C SER A 66 1.38 6.37 -1.73
N TYR A 67 1.70 5.09 -1.50
CA TYR A 67 0.68 4.06 -1.20
C TYR A 67 0.05 4.19 0.19
N LEU A 68 0.70 4.84 1.16
CA LEU A 68 0.01 5.23 2.40
C LEU A 68 -1.11 6.24 2.12
N LYS A 69 -0.95 7.12 1.12
CA LYS A 69 -2.00 8.04 0.68
C LYS A 69 -3.10 7.32 -0.08
N VAL A 70 -2.75 6.33 -0.91
CA VAL A 70 -3.74 5.45 -1.53
C VAL A 70 -4.57 4.74 -0.47
N LEU A 71 -3.98 4.24 0.61
CA LEU A 71 -4.74 3.63 1.70
C LEU A 71 -5.81 4.58 2.27
N GLU A 72 -5.56 5.89 2.36
CA GLU A 72 -6.53 6.85 2.91
C GLU A 72 -7.88 6.86 2.16
N VAL A 73 -7.94 6.41 0.90
CA VAL A 73 -9.19 6.34 0.11
C VAL A 73 -10.02 5.08 0.36
N TYR A 74 -9.52 4.15 1.19
CA TYR A 74 -10.18 2.90 1.55
C TYR A 74 -10.82 2.97 2.95
N PRO A 75 -11.77 2.07 3.27
CA PRO A 75 -12.38 1.99 4.61
C PRO A 75 -11.33 1.86 5.72
N ASP A 76 -11.46 2.67 6.78
CA ASP A 76 -10.49 2.81 7.89
C ASP A 76 -9.07 3.22 7.49
N GLY A 77 -8.86 3.51 6.21
CA GLY A 77 -7.56 3.65 5.59
C GLY A 77 -6.73 4.78 6.16
N LYS A 78 -7.36 5.91 6.52
CA LYS A 78 -6.70 7.03 7.21
C LYS A 78 -6.17 6.64 8.58
N VAL A 79 -6.90 5.82 9.34
CA VAL A 79 -6.43 5.35 10.66
C VAL A 79 -5.28 4.35 10.47
N ILE A 80 -5.39 3.47 9.49
CA ILE A 80 -4.36 2.48 9.18
C ILE A 80 -3.08 3.16 8.69
N SER A 81 -3.16 4.09 7.74
CA SER A 81 -1.98 4.79 7.20
C SER A 81 -1.21 5.55 8.29
N GLN A 82 -1.93 6.23 9.19
CA GLN A 82 -1.33 6.92 10.34
C GLN A 82 -0.66 5.95 11.32
N LYS A 83 -1.27 4.80 11.61
CA LYS A 83 -0.67 3.75 12.44
C LYS A 83 0.60 3.18 11.80
N VAL A 84 0.58 2.93 10.49
CA VAL A 84 1.77 2.43 9.76
C VAL A 84 2.89 3.46 9.78
N ALA A 85 2.59 4.72 9.49
CA ALA A 85 3.59 5.79 9.54
C ALA A 85 4.19 5.96 10.95
N ALA A 86 3.36 5.93 11.99
CA ALA A 86 3.81 6.00 13.38
C ALA A 86 4.72 4.81 13.74
N ARG A 87 4.36 3.61 13.30
CA ARG A 87 5.20 2.41 13.45
C ARG A 87 6.54 2.57 12.75
N TRP A 88 6.57 3.02 11.50
CA TRP A 88 7.84 3.22 10.79
C TRP A 88 8.74 4.24 11.46
N LYS A 89 8.19 5.32 12.01
CA LYS A 89 8.95 6.30 12.81
C LYS A 89 9.58 5.66 14.05
N ASN A 90 8.88 4.71 14.69
CA ASN A 90 9.36 4.01 15.88
C ASN A 90 10.39 2.92 15.56
N ASP A 91 10.10 2.08 14.56
CA ASP A 91 10.92 0.92 14.18
C ASP A 91 12.21 1.36 13.46
N TYR A 92 12.18 2.50 12.75
CA TYR A 92 13.28 2.97 11.92
C TYR A 92 13.74 4.42 12.18
N PRO A 93 14.12 4.78 13.42
CA PRO A 93 14.43 6.16 13.79
C PRO A 93 15.69 6.73 13.12
N ARG A 94 16.52 5.86 12.51
CA ARG A 94 17.76 6.26 11.83
C ARG A 94 17.61 6.41 10.31
N ARG A 95 16.47 6.03 9.73
CA ARG A 95 16.21 6.17 8.29
C ARG A 95 15.77 7.60 7.95
N LYS A 96 16.71 8.56 8.01
CA LYS A 96 16.42 10.00 7.87
C LYS A 96 15.63 10.35 6.60
N ALA A 97 16.00 9.77 5.46
CA ALA A 97 15.28 10.00 4.20
C ALA A 97 13.81 9.58 4.30
N MET A 98 13.52 8.40 4.87
CA MET A 98 12.14 7.95 5.09
C MET A 98 11.35 8.91 6.00
N LEU A 99 11.97 9.37 7.10
CA LEU A 99 11.33 10.30 8.03
C LEU A 99 11.00 11.65 7.36
N GLU A 100 11.89 12.15 6.49
CA GLU A 100 11.64 13.35 5.69
C GLU A 100 10.49 13.15 4.71
N GLU A 101 10.47 12.03 3.98
CA GLU A 101 9.37 11.71 3.06
C GLU A 101 8.03 11.62 3.78
N LEU A 102 7.98 11.01 4.98
CA LEU A 102 6.76 10.98 5.80
C LEU A 102 6.31 12.39 6.16
N LYS A 103 7.25 13.25 6.60
CA LYS A 103 6.96 14.64 6.94
C LYS A 103 6.43 15.42 5.72
N PHE A 104 7.02 15.25 4.54
CA PHE A 104 6.58 15.91 3.32
C PHE A 104 5.20 15.46 2.87
N ALA A 105 4.88 14.18 3.07
CA ALA A 105 3.56 13.63 2.81
C ALA A 105 2.52 13.94 3.92
N GLY A 106 2.91 14.63 5.00
CA GLY A 106 2.01 15.03 6.08
C GLY A 106 1.64 13.90 7.05
N PHE A 107 2.55 12.95 7.26
CA PHE A 107 2.44 11.88 8.27
C PHE A 107 3.25 12.14 9.52
#